data_AF-A0A1J3GK98-F1
#
_entry.id   AF-A0A1J3GK98-F1
#
_cell.length_a   1.000
_cell.length_b   1.000
_cell.length_c   1.000
_cell.angle_alpha   90.00
_cell.angle_beta   90.00
_cell.angle_gamma   90.00
#
_symmetry.space_group_name_H-M   'P 1'
#
loop_
_entity.id
_entity.type
_entity.pdbx_description
1 polymer ?
#
loop_
_entity_poly.entity_id
_entity_poly.type
_entity_poly.pdbx_seq_one_letter_code
_entity_poly.pdbx_strand_id
1 'polypeptide(L)'
;RHLTDLVNKEIVRGVPKLKGCEKLVCGPCNQGKQIKVQHKKVPDIQTTSVLDLVHMDLMGPMQVESIGGKRYVYVLVDDYSRYTWV
;
A
#
# COMPACT_ATOMS: atom_id res chain seq x y z
N ARG A 1 -1.48 -26.37 16.59
CA ARG A 1 -2.65 -27.19 16.97
C ARG A 1 -3.75 -26.91 15.96
N HIS A 2 -4.19 -27.88 15.16
CA HIS A 2 -5.20 -27.65 14.14
C HIS A 2 -6.60 -27.67 14.77
N LEU A 3 -7.51 -26.81 14.30
CA LEU A 3 -8.91 -26.78 14.77
C LEU A 3 -9.57 -28.16 14.61
N THR A 4 -9.22 -28.88 13.54
CA THR A 4 -9.67 -30.25 13.27
C THR A 4 -9.34 -31.22 14.41
N ASP A 5 -8.15 -31.11 15.02
CA ASP A 5 -7.75 -31.98 16.13
C ASP A 5 -8.58 -31.71 17.39
N LEU A 6 -8.90 -30.44 17.66
CA LEU A 6 -9.69 -30.02 18.81
C LEU A 6 -11.16 -30.45 18.68
N VAL A 7 -11.71 -30.36 17.46
CA VAL A 7 -13.07 -30.82 17.12
C VAL A 7 -13.14 -32.35 17.16
N ASN A 8 -12.16 -33.06 16.61
CA ASN A 8 -12.13 -34.53 16.59
C ASN A 8 -11.93 -35.14 17.98
N LYS A 9 -11.21 -34.45 18.87
CA LYS A 9 -11.04 -34.86 20.28
C LYS A 9 -12.20 -34.41 21.19
N GLU A 10 -13.27 -33.85 20.62
CA GLU A 10 -14.46 -33.35 21.34
C GLU A 10 -14.14 -32.34 22.46
N ILE A 11 -13.05 -31.58 22.31
CA ILE A 11 -12.61 -30.58 23.30
C ILE A 11 -13.46 -29.30 23.21
N VAL A 12 -14.10 -29.05 22.06
CA VAL A 12 -14.89 -27.83 21.78
C VAL A 12 -16.33 -28.19 21.42
N ARG A 13 -17.31 -27.52 22.04
CA ARG A 13 -18.76 -27.73 21.79
C ARG A 13 -19.29 -26.72 20.77
N GLY A 14 -20.29 -27.11 19.98
CA GLY A 14 -21.01 -26.23 19.04
C GLY A 14 -20.35 -26.05 17.66
N VAL A 15 -19.20 -26.69 17.42
CA VAL A 15 -18.52 -26.67 16.11
C VAL A 15 -18.88 -27.97 15.35
N PRO A 16 -19.39 -27.89 14.11
CA PRO A 16 -19.69 -29.09 13.31
C PRO A 16 -18.44 -29.94 13.06
N LYS A 17 -18.61 -31.27 12.96
CA LYS A 17 -17.50 -32.18 12.62
C LYS A 17 -16.92 -31.79 11.25
N LEU A 18 -15.70 -31.26 11.27
CA LEU A 18 -15.00 -30.84 10.05
C LEU A 18 -14.48 -32.09 9.33
N LYS A 19 -15.09 -32.44 8.18
CA LYS A 19 -14.55 -33.52 7.32
C LYS A 19 -13.14 -33.14 6.89
N GLY A 20 -12.21 -34.10 6.95
CA GLY A 20 -10.78 -33.93 6.67
C GLY A 20 -10.53 -33.38 5.27
N CYS A 21 -10.60 -32.07 5.14
CA CYS A 21 -10.18 -31.33 3.98
C CYS A 21 -8.85 -30.70 4.38
N GLU A 22 -7.75 -31.23 3.85
CA GLU A 22 -6.39 -30.94 4.33
C GLU A 22 -6.03 -29.44 4.29
N LYS A 23 -6.82 -28.59 3.61
CA LYS A 23 -6.67 -27.14 3.61
C LYS A 23 -8.02 -26.43 3.52
N LEU A 24 -8.75 -26.35 4.63
CA LEU A 24 -9.88 -25.42 4.76
C LEU A 24 -9.35 -23.97 4.73
N VAL A 25 -9.31 -23.38 3.53
CA VAL A 25 -9.05 -21.94 3.38
C VAL A 25 -10.39 -21.20 3.53
N CYS A 26 -10.59 -20.58 4.69
CA CYS A 26 -11.76 -19.74 4.91
C CYS A 26 -11.64 -18.47 4.06
N GLY A 27 -12.57 -18.28 3.12
CA GLY A 27 -12.59 -17.11 2.21
C GLY A 27 -12.55 -15.77 2.95
N PRO A 28 -13.47 -15.51 3.90
CA PRO A 28 -13.45 -14.29 4.71
C PRO A 28 -12.14 -14.09 5.49
N CYS A 29 -11.58 -15.15 6.09
CA CYS A 29 -10.31 -15.05 6.79
C CYS A 29 -9.14 -14.75 5.84
N ASN A 30 -9.16 -15.30 4.62
CA ASN A 30 -8.14 -15.05 3.61
C ASN A 30 -8.17 -13.59 3.14
N GLN A 31 -9.37 -13.05 2.91
CA GLN A 31 -9.56 -11.65 2.54
C GLN A 31 -9.17 -10.70 3.68
N GLY A 32 -9.57 -11.00 4.93
CA GLY A 32 -9.21 -10.19 6.09
C GLY A 32 -7.73 -10.24 6.47
N LYS A 33 -7.00 -11.28 6.03
CA LYS A 33 -5.56 -11.44 6.23
C LYS A 33 -4.74 -11.12 4.97
N GLN A 34 -5.38 -10.59 3.94
CA GLN A 34 -4.68 -10.24 2.71
C GLN A 34 -3.70 -9.10 3.01
N ILE A 35 -2.42 -9.34 2.74
CA ILE A 35 -1.40 -8.29 2.75
C ILE A 35 -1.23 -7.75 1.33
N LYS A 36 -0.92 -6.45 1.22
CA LYS A 36 -0.55 -5.87 -0.06
C LYS A 36 0.76 -6.49 -0.51
N VAL A 37 0.83 -6.97 -1.75
CA VAL A 37 2.07 -7.45 -2.35
C VAL A 37 3.06 -6.28 -2.42
N GLN A 38 4.33 -6.55 -2.13
CA GLN A 38 5.37 -5.54 -2.26
C GLN A 38 5.53 -5.13 -3.73
N HIS A 39 5.60 -3.81 -3.98
CA HIS A 39 5.96 -3.31 -5.29
C HIS A 39 7.43 -3.65 -5.58
N LYS A 40 7.77 -3.81 -6.85
CA LYS A 40 9.17 -3.97 -7.28
C LYS A 40 9.94 -2.71 -6.90
N LYS A 41 11.22 -2.88 -6.54
CA LYS A 41 12.13 -1.74 -6.39
C LYS A 41 12.25 -1.03 -7.73
N VAL A 42 12.20 0.29 -7.68
CA VAL A 42 12.37 1.17 -8.83
C VAL A 42 13.64 1.99 -8.56
N PRO A 43 14.50 2.25 -9.56
CA PRO A 43 15.65 3.13 -9.37
C PRO A 43 15.20 4.56 -9.03
N ASP A 44 16.07 5.31 -8.36
CA ASP A 44 15.80 6.69 -7.94
C ASP A 44 15.65 7.64 -9.14
N ILE A 45 16.30 7.33 -10.25
CA ILE A 45 16.20 8.03 -11.55
C ILE A 45 15.84 7.00 -12.61
N GLN A 46 14.81 7.28 -13.40
CA GLN A 46 14.31 6.39 -14.47
C GLN A 46 14.70 6.88 -15.86
N THR A 47 15.16 8.13 -15.96
CA THR A 47 15.40 8.83 -17.22
C THR A 47 16.87 8.86 -17.62
N THR A 48 17.11 9.19 -18.89
CA THR A 48 18.46 9.25 -19.48
C THR A 48 18.90 10.67 -19.82
N SER A 49 17.95 11.60 -19.92
CA SER A 49 18.20 12.98 -20.29
C SER A 49 17.28 13.95 -19.54
N VAL A 50 17.68 15.23 -19.49
CA VAL A 50 16.91 16.29 -18.81
C VAL A 50 15.56 16.45 -19.50
N LEU A 51 14.49 16.59 -18.71
CA LEU A 51 13.09 16.74 -19.14
C LEU A 51 12.45 15.51 -19.78
N ASP A 52 13.06 14.33 -19.70
CA ASP A 52 12.43 13.05 -20.10
C ASP A 52 11.18 12.74 -19.23
N LEU A 53 11.22 13.07 -17.94
CA LEU A 53 10.13 12.90 -16.98
C LEU A 53 10.17 14.03 -15.95
N VAL A 54 9.02 14.67 -15.74
CA VAL A 54 8.84 15.70 -14.71
C VAL A 54 7.73 15.28 -13.77
N HIS A 55 8.04 15.20 -12.48
CA HIS A 55 7.08 14.99 -11.41
C HIS A 55 6.49 16.34 -11.00
N MET A 56 5.17 16.46 -11.01
CA MET A 56 4.47 17.70 -10.67
C MET A 56 3.55 17.45 -9.48
N ASP A 57 3.57 18.36 -8.51
CA ASP A 57 2.68 18.30 -7.35
C ASP A 57 2.17 19.68 -6.95
N LEU A 58 0.97 19.72 -6.38
CA LEU A 58 0.35 20.93 -5.86
C LEU A 58 0.11 20.77 -4.36
N MET A 59 0.90 21.48 -3.58
CA MET A 59 0.75 21.52 -2.13
C MET A 59 -0.23 22.64 -1.74
N GLY A 60 -1.29 22.32 -0.99
CA GLY A 60 -2.21 23.31 -0.40
C GLY A 60 -3.67 22.83 -0.33
N PRO A 61 -4.61 23.66 0.17
CA PRO A 61 -4.42 25.04 0.64
C PRO A 61 -3.71 25.10 2.00
N MET A 62 -2.67 25.94 2.09
CA MET A 62 -1.97 26.24 3.33
C MET A 62 -2.84 27.11 4.24
N GLN A 63 -2.68 26.92 5.56
CA GLN A 63 -3.39 27.69 6.58
C GLN A 63 -2.99 29.17 6.57
N VAL A 64 -1.71 29.44 6.34
CA VAL A 64 -1.14 30.79 6.29
C VAL A 64 -0.81 31.14 4.85
N GLU A 65 -1.15 32.37 4.46
CA GLU A 65 -0.80 32.92 3.15
C GLU A 65 0.69 33.22 3.06
N SER A 66 1.26 33.04 1.87
CA SER A 66 2.57 33.57 1.55
C SER A 66 2.56 35.10 1.60
N ILE A 67 3.74 35.70 1.58
CA ILE A 67 3.90 37.16 1.49
C ILE A 67 3.12 37.74 0.27
N GLY A 68 2.98 36.95 -0.81
CA GLY A 68 2.22 37.32 -2.00
C GLY A 68 0.73 36.94 -1.98
N GLY A 69 0.18 36.57 -0.83
CA GLY A 69 -1.24 36.19 -0.69
C GLY A 69 -1.59 34.84 -1.33
N LYS A 70 -0.61 33.96 -1.56
CA LYS A 70 -0.85 32.63 -2.15
C LYS A 70 -0.99 31.58 -1.06
N ARG A 71 -1.87 30.60 -1.27
CA ARG A 71 -2.09 29.45 -0.36
C ARG A 71 -1.67 28.11 -0.94
N TYR A 72 -1.14 28.12 -2.16
CA TYR A 72 -0.71 26.92 -2.86
C TYR A 72 0.72 27.09 -3.33
N VAL A 73 1.44 25.97 -3.36
CA VAL A 73 2.79 25.86 -3.89
C VAL A 73 2.76 24.80 -4.99
N TYR A 74 3.27 25.14 -6.17
CA TYR A 74 3.31 24.24 -7.30
C TYR A 74 4.75 23.81 -7.55
N VAL A 75 5.02 22.52 -7.38
CA VAL A 75 6.37 21.97 -7.44
C VAL A 75 6.51 21.17 -8.73
N LEU A 76 7.54 21.47 -9.51
CA LEU A 76 7.99 20.63 -10.61
C LEU A 76 9.38 20.09 -10.30
N VAL A 77 9.59 18.79 -10.47
CA VAL A 77 10.88 18.14 -10.27
C VAL A 77 11.25 17.35 -11.51
N ASP A 78 12.36 17.71 -12.15
CA ASP A 78 12.93 16.90 -13.22
C ASP A 78 13.54 15.60 -12.65
N ASP A 79 13.17 14.46 -13.22
CA ASP A 79 13.61 13.15 -12.75
C ASP A 79 15.12 12.95 -12.92
N TYR A 80 15.68 13.43 -14.02
CA TYR A 80 17.09 13.21 -14.38
C TYR A 80 18.04 14.11 -13.58
N SER A 81 17.88 15.43 -13.71
CA SER A 81 18.77 16.43 -13.12
C SER A 81 18.48 16.70 -11.64
N ARG A 82 17.31 16.25 -11.15
CA ARG A 82 16.77 16.61 -9.83
C ARG A 82 16.52 18.10 -9.64
N TYR A 83 16.56 18.89 -10.72
CA TYR A 83 16.24 20.30 -10.68
C TYR A 83 14.78 20.49 -10.27
N THR A 84 14.54 21.44 -9.37
CA THR A 84 13.22 21.70 -8.78
C THR A 84 12.81 23.15 -9.00
N TRP A 85 11.60 23.36 -9.51
CA TRP A 85 10.93 24.65 -9.59
C TRP A 85 9.80 24.69 -8.56
N VAL A 86 9.67 25.83 -7.87
CA VAL A 86 8.68 26.10 -6.80
C VAL A 86 8.05 27.46 -7.03
#